data_AF-A0A425W386-F1
#
_entry.id   AF-A0A425W386-F1
#
_cell.length_a   1.000
_cell.length_b   1.000
_cell.length_c   1.000
_cell.angle_alpha   90.00
_cell.angle_beta   90.00
_cell.angle_gamma   90.00
#
_symmetry.space_group_name_H-M   'P 1'
#
loop_
_entity.id
_entity.type
_entity.pdbx_description
1 polymer ?
#
loop_
_entity_poly.entity_id
_entity_poly.type
_entity_poly.pdbx_seq_one_letter_code
_entity_poly.pdbx_strand_id
1 'polypeptide(L)' 'MIDGFVPVAAVTPEVRVADVPFNASSCLEAVERAASAGAKVIVLPELCLTAYTCEDLFLQQALLEGAEAGLRELVEKTAD' A
#
# COMPACT_ATOMS: atom_id res chain seq x y z
N MET A 1 -8.47 -13.53 20.15
CA MET A 1 -9.46 -12.43 20.21
C MET A 1 -9.85 -12.28 21.66
N ILE A 2 -9.62 -11.11 22.26
CA ILE A 2 -10.16 -10.81 23.59
C ILE A 2 -11.50 -10.11 23.34
N ASP A 3 -12.60 -10.70 23.83
CA ASP A 3 -13.94 -10.11 23.93
C ASP A 3 -14.43 -9.24 22.77
N GLY A 4 -14.45 -9.77 21.55
CA GLY A 4 -15.10 -9.11 20.40
C GLY A 4 -14.38 -7.88 19.82
N PHE A 5 -13.17 -7.55 20.30
CA PHE A 5 -12.38 -6.47 19.72
C PHE A 5 -11.61 -6.92 18.47
N VAL A 6 -11.52 -6.05 17.47
CA VAL A 6 -10.72 -6.22 16.25
C VAL A 6 -9.55 -5.25 16.27
N PRO A 7 -8.29 -5.72 16.37
CA PRO A 7 -7.12 -4.86 16.27
C PRO A 7 -7.00 -4.26 14.87
N VAL A 8 -6.84 -2.94 14.79
CA VAL A 8 -6.69 -2.21 13.53
C VAL A 8 -5.43 -1.35 13.54
N ALA A 9 -4.86 -1.09 12.37
CA ALA A 9 -3.68 -0.25 12.21
C ALA A 9 -3.88 0.77 11.06
N ALA A 10 -3.40 1.99 11.28
CA ALA A 10 -3.19 2.98 10.24
C ALA A 10 -1.69 3.23 10.15
N VAL A 11 -1.09 2.97 9.00
CA VAL A 11 0.37 3.07 8.81
C VAL A 11 0.69 3.96 7.62
N THR A 12 1.75 4.74 7.72
CA THR A 12 2.22 5.60 6.63
C THR A 12 3.56 5.05 6.11
N PRO A 13 3.61 4.45 4.91
CA PRO A 13 4.86 4.05 4.28
C PRO A 13 5.59 5.28 3.72
N GLU A 14 6.88 5.14 3.43
CA GLU A 14 7.58 6.11 2.61
C GLU A 14 7.11 5.97 1.16
N VAL A 15 6.94 7.09 0.46
CA VAL A 15 6.55 7.11 -0.95
C VAL A 15 7.44 8.05 -1.74
N ARG A 16 7.57 7.75 -3.03
CA ARG A 16 8.26 8.54 -4.05
C ARG A 16 7.29 8.80 -5.19
N VAL A 17 7.27 10.04 -5.67
CA VAL A 17 6.35 10.47 -6.72
C VAL A 17 6.59 9.66 -7.99
N ALA A 18 5.54 8.98 -8.47
CA ALA A 18 5.52 8.15 -9.68
C ALA A 18 6.48 6.93 -9.70
N ASP A 19 7.12 6.58 -8.58
CA ASP A 19 7.96 5.37 -8.45
C ASP A 19 7.14 4.23 -7.83
N VAL A 20 6.26 3.65 -8.64
CA VAL A 20 5.34 2.59 -8.18
C VAL A 20 6.06 1.37 -7.59
N PRO A 21 7.15 0.83 -8.18
CA PRO A 21 7.86 -0.31 -7.61
C PRO A 21 8.38 -0.04 -6.20
N PHE A 22 8.97 1.14 -5.96
CA PHE A 22 9.42 1.51 -4.61
C PHE A 22 8.23 1.62 -3.65
N ASN A 23 7.16 2.30 -4.08
CA ASN A 23 5.98 2.53 -3.26
C ASN A 23 5.29 1.22 -2.86
N ALA A 24 5.12 0.28 -3.79
CA ALA A 24 4.54 -1.03 -3.54
C ALA A 24 5.38 -1.82 -2.51
N SER A 25 6.72 -1.81 -2.65
CA SER A 25 7.62 -2.43 -1.69
C SER A 25 7.51 -1.81 -0.29
N SER A 26 7.42 -0.48 -0.19
CA SER A 26 7.27 0.21 1.11
C SER A 26 5.91 -0.07 1.74
N CYS A 27 4.85 -0.12 0.94
CA CYS A 27 3.51 -0.50 1.38
C CYS A 27 3.49 -1.94 1.92
N LEU A 28 4.10 -2.89 1.20
CA LEU A 28 4.19 -4.28 1.64
C LEU A 28 4.90 -4.39 2.98
N GLU A 29 6.07 -3.77 3.14
CA GLU A 29 6.81 -3.80 4.40
C GLU A 29 5.97 -3.21 5.55
N ALA A 30 5.25 -2.12 5.30
CA ALA A 30 4.36 -1.54 6.30
C ALA A 30 3.20 -2.48 6.68
N VAL A 31 2.61 -3.16 5.70
CA VAL A 31 1.53 -4.15 5.90
C VAL A 31 2.05 -5.36 6.69
N GLU A 32 3.19 -5.94 6.31
CA GLU A 32 3.79 -7.10 6.98
C GLU A 32 4.15 -6.79 8.44
N ARG A 33 4.72 -5.61 8.71
CA ARG A 33 5.00 -5.16 10.08
C ARG A 33 3.72 -5.01 10.91
N ALA A 34 2.68 -4.40 10.36
CA ALA A 34 1.41 -4.21 11.06
C ALA A 34 0.68 -5.55 11.31
N ALA A 35 0.69 -6.44 10.31
CA ALA A 35 0.14 -7.79 10.43
C ALA A 35 0.89 -8.60 11.51
N SER A 36 2.23 -8.54 11.52
CA SER A 36 3.08 -9.17 12.53
C SER A 36 2.84 -8.62 13.94
N ALA A 37 2.44 -7.36 14.06
CA ALA A 37 2.01 -6.74 15.32
C ALA A 37 0.58 -7.13 15.75
N GLY A 38 -0.11 -7.96 14.96
CA GLY A 38 -1.44 -8.51 15.27
C GLY A 38 -2.63 -7.74 14.70
N ALA A 39 -2.40 -6.74 13.85
CA ALA A 39 -3.48 -6.02 13.17
C ALA A 39 -4.30 -6.95 12.26
N LYS A 40 -5.62 -6.74 12.22
CA LYS A 40 -6.57 -7.48 11.38
C LYS A 40 -7.18 -6.63 10.27
N VAL A 41 -7.14 -5.31 10.43
CA VAL A 41 -7.45 -4.34 9.38
C VAL A 41 -6.33 -3.34 9.34
N ILE A 42 -5.76 -3.12 8.17
CA ILE A 42 -4.65 -2.19 7.94
C ILE A 42 -5.10 -1.20 6.88
N VAL A 43 -4.93 0.09 7.15
CA VAL A 43 -5.17 1.15 6.17
C VAL A 43 -3.87 1.85 5.82
N LEU A 44 -3.74 2.18 4.53
CA LEU A 44 -2.64 2.95 3.96
C LEU A 44 -3.16 4.33 3.50
N PRO A 45 -2.26 5.31 3.28
CA PRO A 45 -2.65 6.63 2.80
C PRO A 45 -3.23 6.61 1.39
N GLU A 46 -3.91 7.71 1.04
CA GLU A 46 -4.44 7.96 -0.30
C GLU A 46 -3.34 7.85 -1.37
N LEU A 47 -3.65 7.17 -2.48
CA LEU A 47 -2.78 7.02 -3.65
C LEU A 47 -1.36 6.53 -3.31
N CYS A 48 -1.23 5.69 -2.26
CA CYS A 48 0.07 5.23 -1.74
C CYS A 48 0.95 4.51 -2.78
N LEU A 49 0.37 3.93 -3.84
CA LEU A 49 1.13 3.29 -4.91
C LEU A 49 1.78 4.28 -5.89
N THR A 50 1.17 5.45 -6.11
CA THR A 50 1.68 6.46 -7.06
C THR A 50 2.31 7.66 -6.37
N ALA A 51 1.99 7.85 -5.08
CA ALA A 51 2.02 9.11 -4.36
C ALA A 51 0.96 10.12 -4.85
N TYR A 52 0.40 10.87 -3.90
CA TYR A 52 -0.71 11.79 -4.12
C TYR A 52 -0.38 12.95 -5.08
N THR A 53 0.84 13.48 -5.00
CA THR A 53 1.27 14.70 -5.70
C THR A 53 1.75 14.45 -7.13
N CYS A 54 1.15 13.50 -7.85
CA CYS A 54 1.54 13.19 -9.24
C CYS A 54 0.95 14.17 -10.27
N GLU A 55 -0.09 14.93 -9.93
CA GLU A 55 -0.74 15.91 -10.82
C GLU A 55 -0.99 15.34 -12.24
N ASP A 56 -0.52 16.01 -13.29
CA ASP A 56 -0.72 15.61 -14.70
C ASP A 56 -0.08 14.25 -15.05
N LEU A 57 0.79 13.69 -14.21
CA LEU A 57 1.29 12.33 -14.42
C LEU A 57 0.17 11.29 -14.36
N PHE A 58 -0.96 11.58 -13.71
CA PHE A 58 -2.16 10.72 -13.75
C PHE A 58 -2.78 10.61 -15.15
N LEU A 59 -2.41 11.49 -16.09
CA LEU A 59 -2.82 11.39 -17.50
C LEU A 59 -1.94 10.41 -18.30
N GLN A 60 -0.85 9.90 -17.70
CA GLN A 60 0.07 8.98 -18.35
C GLN A 60 -0.36 7.54 -18.14
N GLN A 61 -0.65 6.84 -19.24
CA GLN A 61 -1.02 5.43 -19.22
C GLN A 61 0.03 4.56 -18.50
N ALA A 62 1.32 4.89 -18.65
CA ALA A 62 2.41 4.18 -17.97
C ALA A 62 2.31 4.24 -16.44
N LEU A 63 1.83 5.35 -15.85
CA LEU A 63 1.64 5.45 -14.40
C LEU A 63 0.48 4.56 -13.94
N LEU A 64 -0.62 4.54 -14.69
CA LEU A 64 -1.79 3.74 -14.38
C LEU A 64 -1.49 2.23 -14.48
N GLU A 65 -0.82 1.82 -15.55
CA GLU A 65 -0.36 0.42 -15.73
C GLU A 65 0.64 0.01 -14.64
N GLY A 66 1.54 0.91 -14.27
CA GLY A 66 2.43 0.73 -13.13
C GLY A 66 1.66 0.49 -11.83
N ALA A 67 0.67 1.35 -11.54
CA ALA A 67 -0.17 1.25 -10.35
C ALA A 67 -0.94 -0.09 -10.30
N GLU A 68 -1.51 -0.53 -11.43
CA GLU A 68 -2.16 -1.83 -11.53
C GLU A 68 -1.19 -2.99 -11.28
N ALA A 69 0.02 -2.93 -11.83
CA ALA A 69 1.04 -3.95 -11.62
C ALA A 69 1.49 -4.01 -10.15
N GLY A 70 1.76 -2.86 -9.52
CA GLY A 70 2.10 -2.77 -8.10
C GLY A 70 0.99 -3.26 -7.18
N LEU A 71 -0.28 -3.01 -7.55
CA LEU A 71 -1.43 -3.54 -6.82
C LEU A 71 -1.51 -5.07 -6.93
N ARG A 72 -1.29 -5.65 -8.11
CA ARG A 72 -1.25 -7.12 -8.28
C ARG A 72 -0.17 -7.75 -7.42
N GLU A 73 1.02 -7.16 -7.39
CA GLU A 73 2.11 -7.64 -6.53
C GLU A 73 1.74 -7.62 -5.05
N LEU A 74 1.11 -6.54 -4.57
CA LEU A 74 0.63 -6.49 -3.18
C LEU A 74 -0.40 -7.58 -2.90
N VAL A 75 -1.41 -7.75 -3.77
CA VAL A 75 -2.44 -8.79 -3.61
C VAL A 75 -1.82 -10.18 -3.55
N GLU A 76 -0.87 -10.48 -4.44
CA GLU A 76 -0.18 -11.77 -4.48
C GLU A 76 0.63 -12.01 -3.20
N LYS A 77 1.32 -10.99 -2.69
CA LYS A 77 2.18 -11.11 -1.50
C LYS A 77 1.42 -11.06 -0.17
N THR A 78 0.17 -10.60 -0.16
CA THR A 78 -0.68 -10.54 1.04
C THR A 78 -1.85 -11.54 0.98
N ALA A 79 -1.74 -12.61 0.20
CA ALA A 79 -2.82 -13.58 0.02
C ALA A 79 -3.02 -14.54 1.21
N ASP A 80 -1.99 -14.70 2.06
CA ASP A 80 -1.99 -15.58 3.25
C ASP A 80 -2.40 -14.85 4.54
#